data_AF-A0A9C7PJW7-F1
#
_entry.id   AF-A0A9C7PJW7-F1
#
_cell.length_a   1.000
_cell.length_b   1.000
_cell.length_c   1.000
_cell.angle_alpha   90.00
_cell.angle_beta   90.00
_cell.angle_gamma   90.00
#
_symmetry.space_group_name_H-M   'P 1'
#
loop_
_entity.id
_entity.type
_entity.pdbx_description
1 polymer ?
#
loop_
_entity_poly.entity_id
_entity_poly.type
_entity_poly.pdbx_seq_one_letter_code
_entity_poly.pdbx_strand_id
1 'polypeptide(L)' 'MLLGNSTRLVADKLGISAETVKLHRKHAYAKLDISSQAELFYLFVDALANQRGDSGADPLASYHHQSKGGKPA' A
#
# COMPACT_ATOMS: atom_id res chain seq x y z
N MET A 1 -6.10 3.84 -4.90
CA MET A 1 -6.90 3.47 -3.73
C MET A 1 -7.36 2.05 -3.93
N LEU A 2 -7.17 1.18 -2.94
CA LEU A 2 -7.41 -0.26 -3.09
C LEU A 2 -8.88 -0.60 -3.41
N LEU A 3 -9.83 0.27 -3.04
CA LEU A 3 -11.26 0.17 -3.38
C LEU A 3 -11.65 0.81 -4.73
N GLY A 4 -10.70 1.29 -5.54
CA GLY A 4 -11.01 1.98 -6.79
C GLY A 4 -11.59 3.39 -6.63
N ASN A 5 -11.59 3.96 -5.42
CA ASN A 5 -11.99 5.36 -5.21
C ASN A 5 -11.10 6.30 -6.05
N SER A 6 -11.70 7.35 -6.61
CA SER A 6 -10.95 8.40 -7.28
C SER A 6 -10.23 9.28 -6.24
N THR A 7 -9.14 9.95 -6.67
CA THR A 7 -8.41 10.91 -5.81
C THR A 7 -9.33 12.01 -5.27
N ARG A 8 -10.30 12.46 -6.07
CA ARG A 8 -11.29 13.46 -5.67
C ARG A 8 -12.21 12.94 -4.57
N LEU A 9 -12.76 11.73 -4.73
CA LEU A 9 -13.68 11.16 -3.75
C LEU A 9 -13.03 10.95 -2.37
N VAL A 10 -11.74 10.60 -2.31
CA VAL A 10 -11.03 10.51 -1.02
C VAL A 10 -10.67 11.87 -0.45
N ALA A 11 -10.33 12.86 -1.29
CA ALA A 11 -10.19 14.23 -0.84
C ALA A 11 -11.48 14.73 -0.17
N ASP A 12 -12.63 14.48 -0.80
CA ASP A 12 -13.95 14.84 -0.27
C ASP A 12 -14.24 14.12 1.06
N LYS A 13 -14.01 12.80 1.12
CA LYS A 13 -14.23 12.00 2.34
C LYS A 13 -13.33 12.40 3.51
N LEU A 14 -12.11 12.86 3.23
CA LEU A 14 -11.13 13.24 4.24
C LEU A 14 -11.13 14.75 4.54
N GLY A 15 -11.90 15.56 3.80
CA GLY A 15 -11.92 17.02 3.94
C GLY A 15 -10.59 17.70 3.61
N ILE A 16 -9.80 17.13 2.70
CA ILE A 16 -8.47 17.65 2.30
C ILE A 16 -8.37 17.85 0.79
N SER A 17 -7.36 18.59 0.32
CA SER A 17 -7.16 18.78 -1.12
C SER A 17 -6.74 17.50 -1.85
N ALA A 18 -7.07 17.40 -3.14
CA ALA A 18 -6.62 16.30 -3.98
C ALA A 18 -5.08 16.23 -4.11
N GLU A 19 -4.38 17.37 -4.04
CA GLU A 19 -2.91 17.42 -4.02
C GLU A 19 -2.36 16.83 -2.72
N THR A 20 -3.00 17.12 -1.59
CA THR A 20 -2.65 16.53 -0.28
C THR A 20 -2.81 15.01 -0.31
N VAL A 21 -3.88 14.48 -0.93
CA VAL A 21 -4.07 13.03 -1.12
C VAL A 21 -2.94 12.43 -1.96
N LYS A 22 -2.54 13.09 -3.07
CA LYS A 22 -1.41 12.62 -3.90
C LYS A 22 -0.10 12.59 -3.11
N LEU A 23 0.14 13.60 -2.27
CA LEU A 23 1.33 13.67 -1.44
C LEU A 23 1.36 12.54 -0.39
N HIS A 24 0.25 12.32 0.32
CA HIS A 24 0.13 11.18 1.24
C HIS A 24 0.38 9.85 0.54
N ARG A 25 -0.14 9.68 -0.68
CA ARG A 25 0.11 8.47 -1.49
C ARG A 25 1.61 8.30 -1.78
N LYS A 26 2.29 9.37 -2.22
CA LYS A 26 3.75 9.33 -2.45
C LYS A 26 4.52 8.97 -1.18
N HIS A 27 4.14 9.52 -0.03
CA HIS A 27 4.77 9.20 1.24
C HIS A 27 4.52 7.75 1.67
N ALA A 28 3.31 7.24 1.49
CA ALA A 28 3.01 5.83 1.77
C ALA A 28 3.83 4.89 0.88
N TYR A 29 3.97 5.23 -0.41
CA TYR A 29 4.78 4.45 -1.36
C TYR A 29 6.25 4.44 -0.95
N ALA A 30 6.81 5.60 -0.60
CA ALA A 30 8.20 5.69 -0.13
C ALA A 30 8.45 4.90 1.16
N LYS A 31 7.49 4.89 2.11
CA LYS A 31 7.60 4.10 3.35
C LYS A 31 7.58 2.59 3.12
N LEU A 32 6.93 2.15 2.05
CA LEU A 32 6.80 0.73 1.68
C LEU A 32 7.84 0.31 0.63
N ASP A 33 8.74 1.22 0.22
CA ASP A 33 9.70 1.01 -0.86
C ASP A 33 9.06 0.54 -2.18
N ILE A 34 7.90 1.13 -2.52
CA ILE A 34 7.17 0.88 -3.76
C ILE A 34 7.04 2.17 -4.58
N SER A 35 6.74 2.03 -5.86
CA SER A 35 6.63 3.14 -6.81
C SER A 35 5.24 3.28 -7.43
N SER A 36 4.40 2.24 -7.34
CA SER A 36 3.17 2.13 -8.10
C SER A 36 1.94 1.68 -7.29
N GLN A 37 0.76 1.98 -7.84
CA GLN A 37 -0.51 1.49 -7.30
C GLN A 37 -0.63 -0.03 -7.41
N ALA A 38 -0.04 -0.63 -8.46
CA ALA A 38 -0.03 -2.06 -8.68
C ALA A 38 0.81 -2.78 -7.62
N GLU A 39 2.02 -2.28 -7.30
CA GLU A 39 2.84 -2.82 -6.22
C GLU A 39 2.13 -2.74 -4.87
N LEU A 40 1.45 -1.64 -4.56
CA LEU A 40 0.64 -1.55 -3.33
C LEU A 40 -0.48 -2.61 -3.31
N PHE A 41 -1.09 -2.89 -4.46
CA PHE A 41 -2.14 -3.91 -4.56
C PHE A 41 -1.57 -5.31 -4.39
N TYR A 42 -0.44 -5.63 -5.03
CA TYR A 42 0.23 -6.91 -4.86
C TYR A 42 0.67 -7.13 -3.40
N LEU A 43 1.29 -6.12 -2.78
CA LEU A 43 1.68 -6.16 -1.38
C LEU A 43 0.48 -6.41 -0.46
N PHE A 44 -0.66 -5.79 -0.75
CA PHE A 44 -1.89 -6.00 0.00
C PHE A 44 -2.43 -7.44 -0.13
N VAL A 45 -2.44 -8.00 -1.35
CA VAL A 45 -2.91 -9.38 -1.58
C VAL A 45 -1.97 -10.40 -0.93
N ASP A 46 -0.66 -10.19 -1.04
CA ASP A 46 0.36 -11.04 -0.41
C ASP A 46 0.25 -11.01 1.12
N ALA A 47 0.11 -9.81 1.71
CA ALA A 47 -0.14 -9.62 3.13
C ALA A 47 -1.38 -10.39 3.61
N LEU A 48 -2.50 -10.34 2.87
CA LEU A 48 -3.71 -11.09 3.20
C LEU A 48 -3.53 -12.61 3.08
N ALA A 49 -2.78 -13.08 2.08
CA ALA A 49 -2.52 -14.51 1.90
C ALA A 49 -1.62 -15.07 3.02
N ASN A 50 -0.70 -14.25 3.52
CA ASN A 50 0.26 -14.61 4.55
C ASN A 50 -0.26 -14.38 5.98
N GLN A 51 -1.42 -13.74 6.15
CA GLN A 51 -2.10 -13.57 7.44
C GLN A 51 -2.73 -14.90 7.90
N ARG A 52 -1.89 -15.82 8.38
CA ARG A 52 -2.31 -17.08 9.00
C ARG A 52 -2.74 -16.85 10.45
N GLY A 53 -4.01 -16.51 10.66
CA GLY A 53 -4.66 -16.47 11.98
C GLY A 53 -4.39 -15.20 12.81
N ASP A 54 -5.18 -15.05 13.86
CA ASP A 54 -5.28 -13.88 14.77
C ASP A 54 -4.06 -13.72 15.70
N SER A 55 -2.84 -13.86 15.19
CA SER A 55 -1.64 -13.79 16.04
C SER A 55 -1.14 -12.37 16.28
N GLY A 56 -1.83 -11.32 15.82
CA GLY A 56 -1.35 -9.93 15.90
C GLY A 56 0.00 -9.70 15.20
N ALA A 57 0.46 -10.68 14.41
CA ALA A 57 1.71 -10.65 13.69
C ALA A 57 1.60 -9.66 12.51
N ASP A 58 2.67 -8.92 12.27
CA ASP A 58 2.74 -8.00 11.13
C ASP A 58 2.71 -8.80 9.82
N PRO A 59 1.66 -8.64 8.99
CA PRO A 59 1.53 -9.38 7.72
C PRO A 59 2.59 -8.96 6.69
N LEU A 60 3.30 -7.86 6.91
CA LEU A 60 4.39 -7.38 6.04
C LEU A 60 5.77 -7.82 6.54
N ALA A 61 5.87 -8.59 7.63
CA ALA A 61 7.15 -9.04 8.18
C ALA A 61 8.01 -9.77 7.13
N SER A 62 7.40 -10.60 6.29
CA SER A 62 8.10 -11.32 5.22
C SER A 62 8.56 -10.42 4.08
N TYR A 63 7.84 -9.32 3.79
CA TYR A 63 8.21 -8.37 2.74
C TYR A 63 9.52 -7.63 3.08
N HIS A 64 9.69 -7.22 4.34
CA HIS A 64 10.91 -6.55 4.79
C HIS A 64 12.15 -7.45 4.71
N HIS A 65 11.99 -8.77 4.81
CA HIS A 65 13.07 -9.74 4.58
C HIS A 65 13.43 -9.91 3.09
N GLN A 66 12.53 -9.55 2.17
CA GLN A 66 12.67 -9.79 0.73
C GLN A 66 13.18 -8.57 -0.07
N SER A 67 13.41 -7.43 0.58
CA SER A 67 13.92 -6.14 0.01
C SER A 67 15.27 -6.24 -0.75
N LYS A 68 15.85 -7.43 -0.91
CA LYS A 68 17.08 -7.65 -1.70
C LYS A 68 16.91 -8.33 -3.07
N GLY A 69 15.70 -8.61 -3.58
CA GLY A 69 15.61 -9.06 -4.96
C GLY A 69 14.23 -9.43 -5.48
N GLY A 70 13.93 -8.91 -6.67
CA GLY A 70 12.84 -9.41 -7.51
C GLY A 70 11.74 -8.39 -7.74
N LYS A 71 11.99 -7.45 -8.64
CA LYS A 71 10.93 -6.71 -9.34
C LYS A 71 10.15 -7.72 -10.18
N PRO A 72 8.87 -8.03 -9.89
CA PRO A 72 8.07 -8.80 -10.84
C PRO A 72 7.77 -7.89 -12.04
N ALA A 73 7.92 -8.45 -13.24
CA ALA A 73 7.71 -7.79 -14.53
C ALA A 73 6.29 -7.22 -14.70
#